data_AF-A0A0F8WFI0-F1
#
_entry.id   AF-A0A0F8WFI0-F1
#
_cell.length_a   1.000
_cell.length_b   1.000
_cell.length_c   1.000
_cell.angle_alpha   90.00
_cell.angle_beta   90.00
_cell.angle_gamma   90.00
#
_symmetry.space_group_name_H-M   'P 1'
#
loop_
_entity.id
_entity.type
_entity.pdbx_description
1 polymer ?
#
loop_
_entity_poly.entity_id
_entity_poly.type
_entity_poly.pdbx_seq_one_letter_code
_entity_poly.pdbx_strand_id
1 'polypeptide(L)'
;MDKSFKLYLVNTKPQKPAKEGFDAIVGGRLKNARIRSIYERIDVANEIGVPKETVRNWERGLAVMPAVYWVPICEMLYIDPWELLVGASRRTLMPDLPLHLRRQTTATRSA
;
A
#
# COMPACT_ATOMS: atom_id res chain seq x y z
N MET A 1 -16.94 3.83 -57.29
CA MET A 1 -15.79 3.85 -56.36
C MET A 1 -16.19 3.06 -55.14
N ASP A 2 -15.47 1.97 -54.89
CA ASP A 2 -15.82 0.89 -53.96
C ASP A 2 -15.65 1.32 -52.49
N LYS A 3 -16.69 1.09 -51.69
CA LYS A 3 -16.73 1.34 -50.24
C LYS A 3 -16.38 0.03 -49.55
N SER A 4 -15.09 -0.18 -49.29
CA SER A 4 -14.64 -1.30 -48.45
C SER A 4 -13.47 -0.90 -47.56
N PHE A 5 -13.74 -0.04 -46.57
CA PHE A 5 -12.96 -0.06 -45.34
C PHE A 5 -13.52 -1.17 -44.45
N LYS A 6 -12.99 -2.38 -44.60
CA LYS A 6 -13.19 -3.46 -43.62
C LYS A 6 -12.50 -3.03 -42.33
N LEU A 7 -13.28 -2.41 -41.43
CA LEU A 7 -12.89 -2.17 -40.06
C LEU A 7 -12.70 -3.55 -39.42
N TYR A 8 -11.46 -3.95 -39.17
CA TYR A 8 -11.16 -5.11 -38.34
C TYR A 8 -11.62 -4.77 -36.92
N LEU A 9 -12.89 -5.02 -36.62
CA LEU A 9 -13.35 -5.16 -35.26
C LEU A 9 -12.65 -6.40 -34.72
N VAL A 10 -11.51 -6.17 -34.05
CA VAL A 10 -10.88 -7.16 -33.20
C VAL A 10 -11.97 -7.68 -32.28
N ASN A 11 -12.35 -8.95 -32.47
CA ASN A 11 -13.31 -9.66 -31.66
C ASN A 11 -12.68 -10.02 -30.31
N THR A 12 -12.14 -9.03 -29.61
CA THR A 12 -11.81 -9.17 -28.20
C THR A 12 -13.04 -8.70 -27.44
N LYS A 13 -13.62 -9.63 -26.66
CA LYS A 13 -14.51 -9.25 -25.56
C LYS A 13 -13.88 -8.04 -24.86
N PRO A 14 -14.63 -6.98 -24.52
CA PRO A 14 -14.07 -5.86 -23.80
C PRO A 14 -13.36 -6.42 -22.56
N GLN A 15 -12.03 -6.34 -22.53
CA GLN A 15 -11.29 -6.67 -21.32
C GLN A 15 -11.74 -5.62 -20.31
N LYS A 16 -12.58 -6.04 -19.38
CA LYS A 16 -12.88 -5.28 -18.17
C LYS A 16 -11.52 -4.87 -17.62
N PRO A 17 -11.20 -3.57 -17.46
CA PRO A 17 -9.95 -3.20 -16.81
C PRO A 17 -9.95 -3.96 -15.49
N ALA A 18 -8.92 -4.77 -15.25
CA ALA A 18 -8.78 -5.48 -14.00
C ALA A 18 -8.67 -4.39 -12.93
N LYS A 19 -9.81 -4.02 -12.35
CA LYS A 19 -9.90 -3.05 -11.29
C LYS A 19 -9.34 -3.83 -10.10
N GLU A 20 -8.02 -3.85 -9.98
CA GLU A 20 -7.37 -4.38 -8.79
C GLU A 20 -8.08 -3.70 -7.62
N GLY A 21 -8.69 -4.52 -6.75
CA GLY A 21 -9.41 -4.01 -5.59
C GLY A 21 -8.45 -3.15 -4.77
N PHE A 22 -8.98 -2.17 -4.05
CA PHE A 22 -8.20 -1.33 -3.15
C PHE A 22 -7.26 -2.18 -2.24
N ASP A 23 -7.75 -3.32 -1.76
CA ASP A 23 -6.98 -4.26 -0.94
C ASP A 23 -5.83 -4.94 -1.69
N ALA A 24 -5.98 -5.20 -3.00
CA ALA A 24 -4.90 -5.75 -3.81
C ALA A 24 -3.76 -4.74 -4.01
N ILE A 25 -4.11 -3.46 -4.19
CA ILE A 25 -3.13 -2.38 -4.30
C ILE A 25 -2.37 -2.20 -2.98
N VAL A 26 -3.10 -2.09 -1.86
CA VAL A 26 -2.49 -1.95 -0.52
C VAL A 26 -1.68 -3.20 -0.17
N GLY A 27 -2.20 -4.39 -0.45
CA GLY A 27 -1.50 -5.66 -0.24
C GLY A 27 -0.20 -5.77 -1.02
N GLY A 28 -0.21 -5.36 -2.29
CA GLY A 28 0.99 -5.30 -3.12
C GLY A 28 2.06 -4.36 -2.55
N ARG A 29 1.65 -3.20 -2.04
CA ARG A 29 2.56 -2.24 -1.39
C ARG A 29 3.12 -2.79 -0.08
N LEU A 30 2.28 -3.42 0.74
CA LEU A 30 2.72 -4.10 1.97
C LEU A 30 3.78 -5.18 1.66
N LYS A 31 3.52 -6.02 0.65
CA LYS A 31 4.46 -7.04 0.19
C LYS A 31 5.79 -6.43 -0.25
N ASN A 32 5.74 -5.35 -1.03
CA ASN A 32 6.95 -4.68 -1.51
C ASN A 32 7.74 -4.04 -0.36
N ALA A 33 7.07 -3.41 0.61
CA ALA A 33 7.71 -2.88 1.82
C ALA A 33 8.44 -3.99 2.57
N ARG A 34 7.78 -5.14 2.78
CA ARG A 34 8.40 -6.29 3.43
C ARG A 34 9.58 -6.86 2.64
N ILE A 35 9.48 -7.02 1.33
CA ILE A 35 10.59 -7.54 0.49
C ILE A 35 11.82 -6.62 0.52
N ARG A 36 11.63 -5.30 0.70
CA ARG A 36 12.73 -4.34 0.86
C ARG A 36 13.33 -4.32 2.26
N SER A 37 12.65 -4.94 3.22
CA SER A 37 13.14 -5.13 4.59
C SER A 37 13.87 -6.48 4.71
N ILE A 38 14.40 -6.75 5.90
CA ILE A 38 14.98 -8.06 6.25
C ILE A 38 13.94 -9.09 6.72
N TYR A 39 12.67 -8.69 6.84
CA TYR A 39 11.65 -9.49 7.50
C TYR A 39 10.93 -10.46 6.55
N GLU A 40 10.73 -11.68 7.03
CA GLU A 40 9.81 -12.63 6.45
C GLU A 40 8.37 -12.41 6.93
N ARG A 41 7.40 -13.05 6.27
CA ARG A 41 6.00 -13.00 6.72
C ARG A 41 5.81 -13.52 8.14
N ILE A 42 6.64 -14.48 8.55
CA ILE A 42 6.55 -15.05 9.90
C ILE A 42 6.99 -14.04 10.95
N ASP A 43 7.98 -13.22 10.65
CA ASP A 43 8.44 -12.17 11.58
C ASP A 43 7.35 -11.13 11.78
N VAL A 44 6.75 -10.64 10.69
CA VAL A 44 5.63 -9.69 10.73
C VAL A 44 4.44 -10.27 11.48
N ALA A 45 4.15 -11.55 11.27
CA ALA A 45 3.05 -12.25 11.91
C ALA A 45 3.27 -12.40 13.43
N ASN A 46 4.50 -12.74 13.84
CA ASN A 46 4.88 -12.87 15.25
C ASN A 46 4.80 -11.52 15.98
N GLU A 47 5.27 -10.44 15.35
CA GLU A 47 5.25 -9.09 15.93
C GLU A 47 3.84 -8.64 16.33
N ILE A 48 2.84 -8.95 15.50
CA ILE A 48 1.46 -8.50 15.70
C ILE A 48 0.52 -9.60 16.22
N GLY A 49 1.07 -10.78 16.55
CA GLY A 49 0.31 -11.89 17.13
C GLY A 49 -0.75 -12.50 16.22
N VAL A 50 -0.50 -12.60 14.91
CA VAL A 50 -1.42 -13.24 13.94
C VAL A 50 -0.77 -14.45 13.26
N PRO A 51 -1.55 -15.36 12.64
CA PRO A 51 -0.97 -16.40 11.79
C PRO A 51 -0.24 -15.83 10.56
N LYS A 52 0.88 -16.47 10.15
CA LYS A 52 1.61 -16.15 8.90
C LYS A 52 0.71 -16.09 7.66
N GLU A 53 -0.30 -16.96 7.62
CA GLU A 53 -1.28 -17.04 6.55
C GLU A 53 -2.13 -15.77 6.43
N THR A 54 -2.43 -15.13 7.56
CA THR A 54 -3.16 -13.85 7.61
C THR A 54 -2.36 -12.76 6.89
N VAL A 55 -1.06 -12.65 7.17
CA VAL A 55 -0.16 -11.71 6.47
C VAL A 55 -0.07 -12.04 4.98
N ARG A 56 0.01 -13.33 4.62
CA ARG A 56 -0.01 -13.78 3.21
C ARG A 56 -1.28 -13.33 2.48
N ASN A 57 -2.44 -13.39 3.13
CA ASN A 57 -3.71 -13.01 2.55
C ASN A 57 -3.83 -11.49 2.37
N TRP A 58 -3.35 -10.70 3.33
CA TRP A 58 -3.25 -9.24 3.19
C TRP A 58 -2.34 -8.84 2.03
N GLU A 59 -1.15 -9.43 1.93
CA GLU A 59 -0.20 -9.15 0.83
C GLU A 59 -0.75 -9.49 -0.56
N ARG A 60 -1.68 -10.45 -0.66
CA ARG A 60 -2.32 -10.86 -1.91
C ARG A 60 -3.61 -10.10 -2.20
N GLY A 61 -4.04 -9.22 -1.30
CA GLY A 61 -5.34 -8.55 -1.40
C GLY A 61 -6.54 -9.49 -1.28
N LEU A 62 -6.36 -10.67 -0.68
CA LEU A 62 -7.44 -11.63 -0.44
C LEU A 62 -8.24 -11.32 0.84
N ALA A 63 -7.69 -10.45 1.69
CA ALA A 63 -8.34 -9.96 2.90
C ALA A 63 -7.92 -8.51 3.17
N VAL A 64 -8.84 -7.75 3.77
CA VAL A 64 -8.57 -6.40 4.27
C VAL A 64 -7.73 -6.49 5.54
N MET A 65 -6.70 -5.65 5.65
CA MET A 65 -5.91 -5.52 6.89
C MET A 65 -6.65 -4.61 7.89
N PRO A 66 -7.06 -5.12 9.06
CA PRO A 66 -7.70 -4.32 10.10
C PRO A 66 -6.82 -3.13 10.55
N ALA A 67 -7.45 -1.98 10.79
CA ALA A 67 -6.76 -0.73 11.13
C ALA A 67 -5.78 -0.84 12.31
N VAL A 68 -6.09 -1.70 13.29
CA VAL A 68 -5.24 -1.93 14.48
C VAL A 68 -3.83 -2.43 14.13
N TYR A 69 -3.66 -3.11 12.99
CA TYR A 69 -2.36 -3.64 12.57
C TYR A 69 -1.56 -2.69 11.68
N TRP A 70 -2.14 -1.57 11.25
CA TRP A 70 -1.47 -0.66 10.33
C TRP A 70 -0.21 -0.04 10.93
N VAL A 71 -0.34 0.57 12.12
CA VAL A 71 0.78 1.27 12.75
C VAL A 71 1.93 0.32 13.10
N PRO A 72 1.70 -0.82 13.80
CA PRO A 72 2.79 -1.74 14.14
C PRO A 72 3.54 -2.27 12.92
N ILE A 73 2.82 -2.66 11.87
CA ILE A 73 3.45 -3.14 10.63
C ILE A 73 4.22 -2.03 9.92
N CYS A 74 3.69 -0.80 9.89
CA CYS A 74 4.37 0.34 9.28
C CYS A 74 5.67 0.68 10.01
N GLU A 75 5.66 0.66 11.35
CA GLU A 75 6.84 0.86 12.18
C GLU A 75 7.89 -0.22 11.95
N MET A 76 7.49 -1.49 11.99
CA MET A 76 8.38 -2.63 11.75
C MET A 76 9.01 -2.58 10.35
N LEU A 77 8.23 -2.26 9.32
CA LEU A 77 8.69 -2.26 7.93
C LEU A 77 9.30 -0.92 7.49
N TYR A 78 9.41 0.05 8.40
CA TYR A 78 9.89 1.41 8.12
C TYR A 78 9.20 2.06 6.90
N ILE A 79 7.90 1.81 6.73
CA ILE A 79 7.07 2.41 5.69
C ILE A 79 6.11 3.41 6.31
N ASP A 80 5.98 4.58 5.68
CA ASP A 80 5.00 5.57 6.11
C ASP A 80 3.56 5.07 5.85
N PRO A 81 2.61 5.18 6.80
CA PRO A 81 1.24 4.72 6.59
C PRO A 81 0.53 5.36 5.39
N TRP A 82 0.86 6.61 5.06
CA TRP A 82 0.35 7.29 3.87
C TRP A 82 0.93 6.70 2.59
N GLU A 83 2.23 6.35 2.60
CA GLU A 83 2.85 5.65 1.48
C GLU A 83 2.21 4.28 1.24
N LEU A 84 1.90 3.53 2.30
CA LEU A 84 1.19 2.27 2.19
C LEU A 84 -0.22 2.46 1.59
N LEU A 85 -0.96 3.47 2.08
CA LEU A 85 -2.33 3.76 1.67
C LEU A 85 -2.44 4.32 0.24
N VAL A 86 -1.58 5.26 -0.12
CA VAL A 86 -1.71 6.09 -1.34
C VAL A 86 -0.65 5.73 -2.39
N GLY A 87 0.47 5.11 -2.00
CA GLY A 87 1.54 4.69 -2.90
C GLY A 87 2.59 5.74 -3.15
N ALA A 88 2.58 6.84 -2.37
CA ALA A 88 3.56 7.89 -2.43
C ALA A 88 3.81 8.46 -1.04
N SER A 89 5.06 8.82 -0.75
CA SER A 89 5.40 9.45 0.52
C SER A 89 4.66 10.77 0.68
N ARG A 90 4.16 11.04 1.89
CA ARG A 90 3.54 12.33 2.23
C ARG A 90 4.49 13.50 1.96
N ARG A 91 5.81 13.30 2.15
CA ARG A 91 6.83 14.33 1.85
C ARG A 91 6.89 14.67 0.36
N THR A 92 6.68 13.69 -0.52
CA THR A 92 6.69 13.89 -1.97
C THR A 92 5.42 14.60 -2.45
N LEU A 93 4.26 14.26 -1.86
CA LEU A 93 2.98 14.82 -2.27
C LEU A 93 2.66 16.18 -1.62
N MET A 94 3.24 16.49 -0.46
CA MET A 94 3.04 17.77 0.24
C MET A 94 4.37 18.29 0.81
N PRO A 95 5.29 18.80 -0.03
CA PRO A 95 6.56 19.37 0.43
C PRO A 95 6.36 20.58 1.36
N ASP A 96 5.27 21.32 1.15
CA ASP A 96 5.02 22.63 1.78
C ASP A 96 3.91 22.59 2.82
N LEU A 97 3.83 21.54 3.65
CA LEU A 97 2.95 21.63 4.82
C LEU A 97 3.43 22.82 5.67
N PRO A 98 2.59 23.85 5.91
CA PRO A 98 3.01 25.04 6.63
C PRO A 98 3.63 24.67 7.99
N LEU A 99 4.71 25.35 8.37
CA LEU A 99 5.47 25.05 9.59
C LEU A 99 4.58 24.95 10.84
N HIS A 100 3.49 25.73 10.90
CA HIS A 100 2.53 25.72 12.01
C HIS A 100 1.64 24.47 12.10
N LEU A 101 1.60 23.63 11.05
CA LEU A 101 0.91 22.33 11.03
C LEU A 101 1.87 21.14 11.17
N ARG A 102 3.19 21.39 11.16
CA ARG A 102 4.19 20.38 11.53
C ARG A 102 4.25 20.39 13.06
N ARG A 103 3.83 19.29 13.72
CA ARG A 103 3.80 19.17 15.20
C ARG A 103 5.02 19.87 15.82
N GLN A 104 4.79 20.83 16.71
CA GLN A 104 5.81 21.27 17.65
C GLN A 104 6.12 20.05 18.53
N THR A 105 7.24 19.39 18.29
CA THR A 105 7.86 18.58 19.32
C THR A 105 8.12 19.54 20.46
N THR A 106 7.25 19.52 21.46
CA THR A 106 7.58 20.06 22.78
C THR A 106 8.84 19.34 23.21
N ALA A 107 9.98 20.00 22.98
CA ALA A 107 11.21 19.70 23.66
C ALA A 107 10.89 19.91 25.14
N THR A 108 10.56 18.83 25.83
CA THR A 108 10.61 18.77 27.28
C THR A 108 12.08 18.87 27.65
N ARG A 109 12.57 20.11 27.69
CA ARG A 109 13.83 20.48 28.31
C ARG A 109 13.50 20.59 29.80
N SER A 110 13.68 19.50 30.54
CA SER A 110 13.61 19.51 31.99
C SER A 110 15.02 19.57 32.56
N ALA A 111 15.23 20.64 33.33
CA ALA A 111 16.26 20.97 34.33
C ALA A 111 17.57 20.17 34.38
#